data_AF-A0A410X0B5-F1
#
_entry.id   AF-A0A410X0B5-F1
#
_cell.length_a   1.000
_cell.length_b   1.000
_cell.length_c   1.000
_cell.angle_alpha   90.00
_cell.angle_beta   90.00
_cell.angle_gamma   90.00
#
_symmetry.space_group_name_H-M   'P 1'
#
loop_
_entity.id
_entity.type
_entity.pdbx_description
1 polymer ?
#
loop_
_entity_poly.entity_id
_entity_poly.type
_entity_poly.pdbx_seq_one_letter_code
_entity_poly.pdbx_strand_id
1 'polypeptide(L)'
;MTKAKNAKEQEEGIEPKQDDGVALQGVDSSQNLDQEKAGPDPAANEPDNKQPSNETVQLIGTDSERTGSHTLFYEGAALNFINGEIEVKAELAAKLREAGFVE
;
A
#
# COMPACT_ATOMS: atom_id res chain seq x y z
N MET A 1 13.66 -9.08 -56.78
CA MET A 1 13.51 -7.60 -56.84
C MET A 1 12.26 -7.30 -56.02
N THR A 2 12.21 -6.40 -55.03
CA THR A 2 13.13 -5.29 -54.67
C THR A 2 13.20 -5.11 -53.14
N LYS A 3 14.26 -4.49 -52.60
CA LYS A 3 14.42 -4.17 -51.17
C LYS A 3 13.85 -2.79 -50.81
N ALA A 4 13.21 -2.68 -49.65
CA ALA A 4 13.10 -1.46 -48.82
C ALA A 4 13.24 -1.91 -47.34
N LYS A 5 13.99 -1.31 -46.40
CA LYS A 5 14.50 0.07 -46.13
C LYS A 5 13.41 1.09 -45.77
N ASN A 6 13.61 2.04 -44.84
CA ASN A 6 14.53 2.17 -43.68
C ASN A 6 14.16 3.44 -42.87
N ALA A 7 14.06 3.39 -41.55
CA ALA A 7 13.89 4.54 -40.62
C ALA A 7 14.26 4.08 -39.18
N LYS A 8 15.05 4.75 -38.32
CA LYS A 8 15.71 6.08 -38.28
C LYS A 8 14.73 7.27 -38.29
N GLU A 9 14.81 8.32 -37.47
CA GLU A 9 15.83 8.80 -36.51
C GLU A 9 15.54 8.33 -35.04
N GLN A 10 15.86 8.95 -33.89
CA GLN A 10 16.51 10.22 -33.48
C GLN A 10 17.21 10.09 -32.08
N GLU A 11 16.93 11.00 -31.14
CA GLU A 11 17.52 11.26 -29.80
C GLU A 11 16.36 11.37 -28.75
N GLU A 12 16.48 11.58 -27.43
CA GLU A 12 17.51 12.10 -26.49
C GLU A 12 17.54 11.18 -25.21
N GLY A 13 18.45 11.28 -24.24
CA GLY A 13 19.54 12.25 -24.03
C GLY A 13 19.51 12.96 -22.66
N ILE A 14 19.27 12.26 -21.55
CA ILE A 14 19.25 12.86 -20.18
C ILE A 14 20.14 12.12 -19.17
N GLU A 15 21.29 12.71 -18.86
CA GLU A 15 22.10 12.40 -17.67
C GLU A 15 21.64 13.25 -16.47
N PRO A 16 21.31 12.66 -15.31
CA PRO A 16 21.21 13.41 -14.06
C PRO A 16 22.63 13.71 -13.54
N LYS A 17 22.96 15.01 -13.42
CA LYS A 17 24.27 15.46 -12.94
C LYS A 17 24.53 15.06 -11.49
N GLN A 18 25.80 14.85 -11.16
CA GLN A 18 26.30 14.94 -9.79
C GLN A 18 26.10 16.36 -9.24
N ASP A 19 25.79 16.46 -7.95
CA ASP A 19 25.83 17.71 -7.19
C ASP A 19 26.67 17.47 -5.92
N ASP A 20 27.65 18.35 -5.67
CA ASP A 20 28.76 18.09 -4.75
C ASP A 20 28.64 18.95 -3.47
N GLY A 21 28.15 18.32 -2.39
CA GLY A 21 28.53 18.63 -1.01
C GLY A 21 27.94 19.88 -0.33
N VAL A 22 27.32 19.64 0.84
CA VAL A 22 27.43 20.53 2.00
C VAL A 22 27.57 19.71 3.28
N ALA A 23 28.73 19.82 3.94
CA ALA A 23 28.93 19.28 5.27
C ALA A 23 28.47 20.31 6.32
N LEU A 24 27.27 20.12 6.89
CA LEU A 24 26.77 20.98 7.96
C LEU A 24 27.34 20.53 9.32
N GLN A 25 28.24 21.34 9.84
CA GLN A 25 29.02 21.10 11.05
C GLN A 25 28.40 21.83 12.25
N GLY A 26 28.06 21.07 13.31
CA GLY A 26 27.91 21.56 14.69
C GLY A 26 26.60 22.26 15.06
N VAL A 27 25.84 21.63 15.96
CA VAL A 27 24.94 22.31 16.92
C VAL A 27 24.94 21.54 18.26
N ASP A 28 25.85 21.91 19.16
CA ASP A 28 25.89 21.41 20.54
C ASP A 28 24.70 21.96 21.36
N SER A 29 23.54 21.32 21.22
CA SER A 29 22.30 21.70 21.91
C SER A 29 22.24 21.14 23.33
N SER A 30 23.13 21.62 24.20
CA SER A 30 23.03 21.40 25.65
C SER A 30 21.84 22.15 26.25
N GLN A 31 20.65 21.55 26.21
CA GLN A 31 19.50 22.00 26.99
C GLN A 31 19.29 21.11 28.21
N ASN A 32 19.45 21.71 29.40
CA ASN A 32 18.97 21.14 30.65
C ASN A 32 17.44 21.03 30.58
N LEU A 33 16.89 19.87 30.94
CA LEU A 33 15.46 19.72 31.16
C LEU A 33 15.24 19.13 32.56
N ASP A 34 14.54 19.89 33.39
CA ASP A 34 14.29 19.58 34.80
C ASP A 34 13.43 18.31 34.90
N GLN A 35 13.88 17.30 35.65
CA GLN A 35 13.07 16.10 35.90
C GLN A 35 12.11 16.37 37.05
N GLU A 36 11.00 17.05 36.71
CA GLU A 36 9.88 17.25 37.62
C GLU A 36 9.35 15.92 38.16
N LYS A 37 9.67 15.66 39.42
CA LYS A 37 8.81 15.06 40.46
C LYS A 37 7.71 14.13 39.90
N ALA A 38 8.01 12.83 39.83
CA ALA A 38 7.06 11.79 39.46
C ALA A 38 5.77 11.85 40.31
N GLY A 39 4.68 12.31 39.69
CA GLY A 39 3.31 12.09 40.18
C GLY A 39 2.85 10.67 39.83
N PRO A 40 1.84 10.12 40.54
CA PRO A 40 1.28 8.82 40.22
C PRO A 40 0.60 8.85 38.84
N ASP A 41 0.82 7.81 38.05
CA ASP A 41 0.30 7.66 36.68
C ASP A 41 -1.24 7.79 36.65
N PRO A 42 -1.81 8.73 35.88
CA PRO A 42 -3.26 8.90 35.77
C PRO A 42 -3.84 7.90 34.76
N ALA A 43 -3.72 6.61 35.08
CA ALA A 43 -4.35 5.44 34.46
C ALA A 43 -4.75 5.65 32.99
N ALA A 44 -3.76 5.55 32.09
CA ALA A 44 -3.95 5.75 30.67
C ALA A 44 -5.14 4.90 30.14
N ASN A 45 -6.22 5.58 29.75
CA ASN A 45 -7.20 4.99 28.86
C ASN A 45 -6.52 4.84 27.49
N GLU A 46 -5.86 3.71 27.28
CA GLU A 46 -5.53 3.27 25.92
C GLU A 46 -6.87 3.17 25.16
N PRO A 47 -7.10 3.98 24.11
CA PRO A 47 -8.18 3.68 23.20
C PRO A 47 -7.86 2.31 22.60
N ASP A 48 -8.76 1.35 22.73
CA ASP A 48 -8.64 -0.02 22.22
C ASP A 48 -8.40 0.03 20.72
N ASN A 49 -7.12 0.13 20.33
CA ASN A 49 -6.68 0.37 18.97
C ASN A 49 -6.69 -0.95 18.21
N LYS A 50 -7.89 -1.52 18.09
CA LYS A 50 -8.23 -2.57 17.13
C LYS A 50 -8.05 -2.00 15.74
N GLN A 51 -6.79 -1.98 15.31
CA GLN A 51 -6.40 -1.93 13.92
C GLN A 51 -7.29 -2.94 13.19
N PRO A 52 -8.13 -2.50 12.24
CA PRO A 52 -9.17 -3.34 11.68
C PRO A 52 -8.52 -4.54 11.00
N SER A 53 -8.83 -5.74 11.48
CA SER A 53 -8.24 -6.96 10.94
C SER A 53 -8.51 -7.04 9.44
N ASN A 54 -7.43 -7.17 8.68
CA ASN A 54 -7.51 -7.64 7.32
C ASN A 54 -7.86 -9.13 7.33
N GLU A 55 -8.60 -9.57 6.32
CA GLU A 55 -9.08 -10.91 6.12
C GLU A 55 -8.99 -11.26 4.63
N THR A 56 -8.51 -12.45 4.31
CA THR A 56 -8.49 -12.97 2.95
C THR A 56 -9.84 -13.60 2.63
N VAL A 57 -10.42 -13.22 1.49
CA VAL A 57 -11.67 -13.79 0.96
C VAL A 57 -11.49 -14.26 -0.49
N GLN A 58 -12.26 -15.26 -0.90
CA GLN A 58 -12.14 -15.86 -2.24
C GLN A 58 -13.43 -15.73 -3.05
N LEU A 59 -13.35 -15.31 -4.31
CA LEU A 59 -14.50 -15.19 -5.23
C LEU A 59 -15.28 -16.52 -5.32
N ILE A 60 -16.61 -16.49 -5.28
CA ILE A 60 -17.43 -17.70 -5.48
C ILE A 60 -17.26 -18.21 -6.91
N GLY A 61 -16.93 -19.49 -7.07
CA GLY A 61 -16.69 -20.15 -8.36
C GLY A 61 -15.88 -21.44 -8.23
N THR A 62 -15.58 -22.10 -9.33
CA THR A 62 -14.62 -23.21 -9.36
C THR A 62 -13.17 -22.71 -9.42
N ASP A 63 -12.21 -23.56 -9.03
CA ASP A 63 -10.77 -23.29 -9.08
C ASP A 63 -10.29 -22.79 -10.47
N SER A 64 -10.85 -23.35 -11.54
CA SER A 64 -10.57 -22.94 -12.93
C SER A 64 -11.18 -21.59 -13.33
N GLU A 65 -12.25 -21.14 -12.66
CA GLU A 65 -12.83 -19.81 -12.83
C GLU A 65 -12.10 -18.77 -11.97
N ARG A 66 -11.62 -19.18 -10.77
CA ARG A 66 -10.83 -18.37 -9.84
C ARG A 66 -9.45 -18.02 -10.40
N THR A 67 -8.81 -18.95 -11.12
CA THR A 67 -7.47 -18.79 -11.72
C THR A 67 -7.31 -17.47 -12.51
N GLY A 68 -6.21 -16.74 -12.28
CA GLY A 68 -5.91 -15.47 -12.99
C GLY A 68 -6.28 -14.21 -12.20
N SER A 69 -6.33 -13.06 -12.88
CA SER A 69 -6.61 -11.76 -12.26
C SER A 69 -8.03 -11.30 -12.54
N HIS A 70 -8.79 -10.98 -11.49
CA HIS A 70 -10.19 -10.55 -11.59
C HIS A 70 -10.40 -9.21 -10.88
N THR A 71 -11.22 -8.33 -11.44
CA THR A 71 -11.55 -7.03 -10.82
C THR A 71 -13.05 -6.91 -10.56
N LEU A 72 -13.44 -6.80 -9.30
CA LEU A 72 -14.81 -6.50 -8.88
C LEU A 72 -14.93 -5.02 -8.52
N PHE A 73 -15.99 -4.36 -8.98
CA PHE A 73 -16.30 -2.99 -8.57
C PHE A 73 -17.42 -3.01 -7.53
N TYR A 74 -17.10 -2.63 -6.29
CA TYR A 74 -18.01 -2.69 -5.13
C TYR A 74 -17.94 -1.40 -4.32
N GLU A 75 -19.08 -0.79 -4.00
CA GLU A 75 -19.20 0.51 -3.31
C GLU A 75 -18.32 1.65 -3.88
N GLY A 76 -17.96 1.58 -5.17
CA GLY A 76 -17.08 2.54 -5.86
C GLY A 76 -15.58 2.24 -5.76
N ALA A 77 -15.17 1.20 -5.01
CA ALA A 77 -13.81 0.69 -4.99
C ALA A 77 -13.60 -0.39 -6.08
N ALA A 78 -12.38 -0.48 -6.61
CA ALA A 78 -11.93 -1.56 -7.49
C ALA A 78 -11.13 -2.59 -6.68
N LEU A 79 -11.69 -3.79 -6.52
CA LEU A 79 -11.14 -4.89 -5.76
C LEU A 79 -10.49 -5.88 -6.72
N ASN A 80 -9.16 -6.02 -6.64
CA ASN A 80 -8.39 -6.86 -7.54
C ASN A 80 -8.03 -8.17 -6.84
N PHE A 81 -8.66 -9.26 -7.29
CA PHE A 81 -8.42 -10.61 -6.82
C PHE A 81 -7.35 -11.28 -7.67
N ILE A 82 -6.43 -12.00 -7.03
CA ILE A 82 -5.36 -12.77 -7.66
C ILE A 82 -5.60 -14.24 -7.38
N ASN A 83 -5.76 -15.04 -8.43
CA ASN A 83 -6.26 -16.43 -8.37
C ASN A 83 -7.57 -16.56 -7.57
N GLY A 84 -8.42 -15.54 -7.66
CA GLY A 84 -9.69 -15.46 -6.96
C GLY A 84 -9.61 -14.98 -5.52
N GLU A 85 -8.41 -14.74 -4.96
CA GLU A 85 -8.22 -14.29 -3.57
C GLU A 85 -7.93 -12.79 -3.48
N ILE A 86 -8.44 -12.12 -2.43
CA ILE A 86 -8.05 -10.74 -2.06
C ILE A 86 -7.96 -10.59 -0.54
N GLU A 87 -7.02 -9.78 -0.07
CA GLU A 87 -6.99 -9.30 1.32
C GLU A 87 -7.73 -7.96 1.44
N VAL A 88 -8.76 -7.90 2.29
CA VAL A 88 -9.56 -6.69 2.56
C VAL A 88 -9.88 -6.57 4.06
N LYS A 89 -10.36 -5.42 4.52
CA LYS A 89 -10.84 -5.28 5.91
C LYS A 89 -12.04 -6.21 6.17
N ALA A 90 -12.13 -6.77 7.38
CA ALA A 90 -13.23 -7.66 7.79
C ALA A 90 -14.65 -7.08 7.53
N GLU A 91 -14.84 -5.76 7.68
CA GLU A 91 -16.11 -5.09 7.35
C GLU A 91 -16.51 -5.22 5.86
N LEU A 92 -15.53 -5.14 4.96
CA LEU A 92 -15.73 -5.30 3.53
C LEU A 92 -15.83 -6.77 3.13
N ALA A 93 -15.05 -7.65 3.77
CA ALA A 93 -15.19 -9.11 3.63
C ALA A 93 -16.62 -9.57 3.97
N ALA A 94 -17.19 -9.11 5.09
CA ALA A 94 -18.57 -9.40 5.48
C ALA A 94 -19.57 -8.93 4.41
N LYS A 95 -19.49 -7.66 3.97
CA LYS A 95 -20.34 -7.11 2.91
C LYS A 95 -20.28 -7.91 1.60
N LEU A 96 -19.09 -8.38 1.21
CA LEU A 96 -18.89 -9.15 -0.02
C LEU A 96 -19.50 -10.56 0.09
N ARG A 97 -19.46 -11.19 1.28
CA ARG A 97 -20.15 -12.46 1.55
C ARG A 97 -21.66 -12.30 1.55
N GLU A 98 -22.18 -11.28 2.25
CA GLU A 98 -23.62 -10.98 2.29
C GLU A 98 -24.19 -10.65 0.90
N ALA A 99 -23.38 -10.03 0.04
CA ALA A 99 -23.72 -9.78 -1.37
C ALA A 99 -23.51 -10.99 -2.31
N GLY A 100 -22.95 -12.10 -1.82
CA GLY A 100 -22.75 -13.33 -2.61
C GLY A 100 -21.63 -13.23 -3.66
N PHE A 101 -20.62 -12.39 -3.45
CA PHE A 101 -19.44 -12.30 -4.33
C PHE A 101 -18.28 -13.18 -3.89
N VAL A 102 -18.13 -13.43 -2.58
CA VAL A 102 -16.99 -14.17 -1.99
C VAL A 102 -17.45 -15.15 -0.91
N GLU A 103 -16.56 -16.09 -0.59
CA GLU A 103 -16.57 -16.95 0.61
C GLU A 103 -15.34 -16.66 1.50
#